data_AF-A0A392MXU2-F1
#
_entry.id   AF-A0A392MXU2-F1
#
_cell.length_a   1.000
_cell.length_b   1.000
_cell.length_c   1.000
_cell.angle_alpha   90.00
_cell.angle_beta   90.00
_cell.angle_gamma   90.00
#
_symmetry.space_group_name_H-M   'P 1'
#
loop_
_entity.id
_entity.type
_entity.pdbx_description
1 polymer ?
#
loop_
_entity_poly.entity_id
_entity_poly.type
_entity_poly.pdbx_seq_one_letter_code
_entity_poly.pdbx_strand_id
1 'polypeptide(L)'
;MKHVGDAVNVSISKYGDLRVQVSTTLISLGAEFRKLLVIGEQANAPAEDQNLSAQTRSSRSILRGDAQSVQVSVKHFAKSLQCHLAKPDCAFYGIAPQGSCLTVIFQFFVPGTHQTDKSISYHCRLPVLDPGTG
;
A
#
# COMPACT_ATOMS: atom_id res chain seq x y z
N MET A 1 3.53 -10.08 -10.98
CA MET A 1 2.47 -10.15 -9.94
C MET A 1 1.13 -10.61 -10.51
N LYS A 2 0.57 -9.96 -11.54
CA LYS A 2 -0.73 -10.37 -12.14
C LYS A 2 -0.83 -11.80 -12.67
N HIS A 3 0.30 -12.40 -13.03
CA HIS A 3 0.39 -13.79 -13.51
C HIS A 3 0.66 -14.80 -12.39
N VAL A 4 0.83 -14.34 -11.14
CA VAL A 4 1.22 -15.18 -10.01
C VAL A 4 0.00 -15.58 -9.17
N GLY A 5 -1.00 -14.71 -9.03
CA GLY A 5 -2.20 -15.00 -8.25
C GLY A 5 -3.26 -13.92 -8.38
N ASP A 6 -4.42 -14.16 -7.77
CA ASP A 6 -5.60 -13.29 -7.87
C ASP A 6 -5.76 -12.30 -6.70
N ALA A 7 -5.01 -12.49 -5.61
CA ALA A 7 -5.01 -11.65 -4.42
C ALA A 7 -3.62 -11.02 -4.21
N VAL A 8 -3.60 -9.74 -3.86
CA VAL A 8 -2.40 -9.01 -3.48
C VAL A 8 -2.53 -8.55 -2.04
N ASN A 9 -1.55 -8.91 -1.22
CA ASN A 9 -1.36 -8.39 0.11
C ASN A 9 -0.68 -7.02 0.03
N VAL A 10 -1.28 -6.03 0.68
CA VAL A 10 -0.73 -4.68 0.80
C VAL A 10 -0.55 -4.38 2.28
N SER A 11 0.69 -4.10 2.69
CA SER A 11 1.03 -3.70 4.05
C SER A 11 1.54 -2.26 4.06
N ILE A 12 1.04 -1.46 5.01
CA ILE A 12 1.43 -0.07 5.21
C ILE A 12 1.84 0.10 6.67
N SER A 13 3.04 0.66 6.90
CA SER A 13 3.52 0.95 8.25
C SER A 13 3.59 2.44 8.54
N LYS A 14 3.46 2.79 9.83
CA LYS A 14 3.75 4.12 10.39
C LYS A 14 5.22 4.51 10.28
N TYR A 15 6.09 3.60 9.81
CA TYR A 15 7.51 3.84 9.60
C TYR A 15 7.83 4.31 8.18
N GLY A 16 6.84 4.36 7.28
CA GLY A 16 7.04 4.74 5.88
C GLY A 16 7.42 3.56 4.97
N ASP A 17 7.06 2.33 5.36
CA ASP A 17 7.20 1.16 4.50
C ASP A 17 5.84 0.80 3.86
N LEU A 18 5.84 0.69 2.53
CA LEU A 18 4.74 0.15 1.73
C LEU A 18 5.20 -1.13 1.06
N ARG A 19 4.49 -2.23 1.34
CA ARG A 19 4.77 -3.54 0.73
C ARG A 19 3.58 -4.00 -0.07
N VAL A 20 3.85 -4.49 -1.27
CA VAL A 20 2.86 -5.10 -2.16
C VAL A 20 3.36 -6.49 -2.53
N GLN A 21 2.60 -7.53 -2.25
CA GLN A 21 3.04 -8.92 -2.43
C GLN A 21 1.89 -9.81 -2.94
N VAL A 22 2.17 -10.67 -3.91
CA VAL A 22 1.32 -11.79 -4.29
C VAL A 22 2.01 -13.07 -3.87
N SER A 23 1.28 -13.94 -3.18
CA SER A 23 1.80 -15.21 -2.67
C SER A 23 0.92 -16.36 -3.14
N THR A 24 1.57 -17.46 -3.48
CA THR A 24 0.97 -18.78 -3.77
C THR A 24 1.59 -19.80 -2.81
N THR A 25 1.18 -21.06 -2.94
CA THR A 25 1.80 -22.18 -2.20
C THR A 25 3.27 -22.39 -2.58
N LEU A 26 3.69 -22.03 -3.79
CA LEU A 26 5.04 -22.31 -4.31
C LEU A 26 5.96 -21.09 -4.28
N ILE A 27 5.43 -19.92 -4.59
CA ILE A 27 6.23 -18.70 -4.75
C ILE A 27 5.58 -17.48 -4.11
N SER A 28 6.43 -16.54 -3.73
CA SER A 28 6.08 -15.22 -3.23
C SER A 28 6.79 -14.16 -4.08
N LEU A 29 6.03 -13.26 -4.69
CA LEU A 29 6.58 -12.16 -5.49
C LEU A 29 6.01 -10.84 -5.00
N GLY A 30 6.87 -9.87 -4.72
CA GLY A 30 6.44 -8.55 -4.27
C GLY A 30 7.48 -7.47 -4.47
N ALA A 31 7.08 -6.26 -4.13
CA ALA A 31 7.91 -5.07 -4.08
C ALA A 31 7.77 -4.39 -2.73
N GLU A 32 8.82 -3.69 -2.34
CA GLU A 32 8.85 -2.89 -1.11
C GLU A 32 9.37 -1.49 -1.43
N PHE A 33 8.68 -0.51 -0.88
CA PHE A 33 9.06 0.89 -0.93
C PHE A 33 9.27 1.36 0.50
N ARG A 34 10.44 1.92 0.78
CA ARG A 34 10.86 2.33 2.12
C ARG A 34 11.06 3.83 2.19
N LYS A 35 11.03 4.37 3.42
CA LYS A 35 11.26 5.80 3.70
C LYS A 35 10.28 6.71 2.94
N LEU A 36 9.07 6.21 2.69
CA LEU A 36 8.00 7.02 2.15
C LEU A 36 7.55 8.04 3.20
N LEU A 37 7.09 9.20 2.74
CA LEU A 37 6.48 10.19 3.61
C LEU A 37 5.22 9.59 4.25
N VAL A 38 5.14 9.67 5.58
CA VAL A 38 3.96 9.24 6.34
C VAL A 38 3.07 10.47 6.58
N ILE A 39 1.80 10.33 6.24
CA ILE A 39 0.78 11.34 6.54
C ILE A 39 -0.06 10.83 7.70
N GLY A 40 -0.13 11.61 8.78
CA GLY A 40 -0.80 11.22 10.02
C GLY A 40 0.19 10.71 11.06
N GLU A 41 -0.17 9.64 11.76
CA GLU A 41 0.62 9.09 12.86
C GLU A 41 1.89 8.40 12.33
N GLN A 42 3.05 8.94 12.67
CA GLN A 42 4.36 8.40 12.32
C GLN A 42 5.04 7.83 13.58
N ALA A 43 5.69 6.68 13.43
CA ALA A 43 6.47 6.04 14.48
C ALA A 43 7.92 5.82 14.01
N ASN A 44 8.82 5.64 14.97
CA ASN A 44 10.22 5.34 14.67
C ASN A 44 10.40 3.83 14.46
N ALA A 45 10.98 3.44 13.32
CA ALA A 45 11.34 2.05 13.08
C ALA A 45 12.39 1.59 14.11
N PRO A 46 12.21 0.43 14.77
CA PRO A 46 13.21 -0.12 15.68
C PRO A 46 14.53 -0.42 14.98
N ALA A 47 15.65 -0.11 15.64
CA ALA A 47 16.98 -0.32 15.07
C ALA A 47 17.25 -1.80 14.72
N GLU A 48 16.72 -2.72 15.53
CA GLU A 48 16.77 -4.17 15.32
C GLU A 48 16.14 -4.65 14.01
N ASP A 49 15.24 -3.86 13.43
CA ASP A 49 14.55 -4.23 12.21
C ASP A 49 15.32 -3.79 10.94
N GLN A 50 16.38 -2.98 11.05
CA GLN A 50 17.03 -2.38 9.87
C GLN A 50 17.56 -3.38 8.83
N ASN A 51 18.08 -4.53 9.30
CA ASN A 51 18.73 -5.55 8.48
C ASN A 51 17.84 -6.79 8.22
N LEU A 52 16.56 -6.71 8.57
CA LEU A 52 15.63 -7.81 8.39
C LEU A 52 14.98 -7.79 7.01
N SER A 53 14.47 -8.95 6.58
CA SER A 53 13.68 -9.05 5.35
C SER A 53 12.41 -8.18 5.44
N ALA A 54 11.95 -7.66 4.30
CA ALA A 54 10.68 -6.93 4.18
C ALA A 54 9.51 -7.65 4.86
N GLN A 55 9.47 -8.99 4.72
CA GLN A 55 8.44 -9.83 5.31
C GLN A 55 8.50 -9.81 6.83
N THR A 56 9.68 -10.06 7.39
CA THR A 56 9.87 -10.07 8.84
C THR A 56 9.56 -8.70 9.45
N ARG A 57 9.98 -7.61 8.81
CA ARG A 57 9.70 -6.23 9.25
C ARG A 57 8.21 -5.90 9.21
N SER A 58 7.53 -6.29 8.14
CA SER A 58 6.07 -6.13 8.03
C SER A 58 5.35 -6.93 9.12
N SER A 59 5.71 -8.20 9.34
CA SER A 59 5.09 -9.01 10.40
C SER A 59 5.30 -8.41 11.80
N ARG A 60 6.52 -7.95 12.11
CA ARG A 60 6.83 -7.33 13.41
C ARG A 60 6.09 -6.01 13.62
N SER A 61 6.07 -5.14 12.61
CA SER A 61 5.33 -3.87 12.71
C SER A 61 3.81 -4.07 12.88
N ILE A 62 3.23 -5.09 12.24
CA ILE A 62 1.82 -5.47 12.45
C ILE A 62 1.60 -5.94 13.90
N LEU A 63 2.48 -6.81 14.42
CA LEU A 63 2.38 -7.30 15.81
C LEU A 63 2.49 -6.17 16.84
N ARG A 64 3.27 -5.13 16.55
CA ARG A 64 3.38 -3.93 17.41
C ARG A 64 2.20 -2.96 17.25
N GLY A 65 1.31 -3.17 16.27
CA GLY A 65 0.22 -2.23 15.95
C GLY A 65 0.66 -0.99 15.15
N ASP A 66 1.90 -0.99 14.65
CA ASP A 66 2.48 0.10 13.85
C ASP A 66 2.35 -0.13 12.34
N ALA A 67 1.72 -1.21 11.92
CA ALA A 67 1.37 -1.47 10.54
C ALA A 67 0.05 -2.20 10.43
N GLN A 68 -0.59 -2.07 9.27
CA GLN A 68 -1.76 -2.84 8.88
C GLN A 68 -1.51 -3.52 7.55
N SER A 69 -2.17 -4.66 7.35
CA SER A 69 -2.10 -5.43 6.12
C SER A 69 -3.49 -5.87 5.71
N VAL A 70 -3.78 -5.75 4.42
CA VAL A 70 -5.04 -6.19 3.83
C VAL A 70 -4.78 -6.95 2.54
N GLN A 71 -5.70 -7.84 2.18
CA GLN A 71 -5.69 -8.48 0.86
C GLN A 71 -6.75 -7.85 -0.03
N VAL A 72 -6.40 -7.53 -1.27
CA VAL A 72 -7.35 -7.03 -2.28
C VAL A 72 -7.20 -7.83 -3.57
N SER A 73 -8.21 -7.78 -4.43
CA SER A 73 -8.11 -8.40 -5.76
C SER A 73 -6.99 -7.75 -6.58
N VAL A 74 -6.12 -8.57 -7.17
CA VAL A 74 -5.09 -8.15 -8.14
C VAL A 74 -5.70 -7.42 -9.32
N LYS A 75 -6.89 -7.83 -9.78
CA LYS A 75 -7.60 -7.17 -10.89
C LYS A 75 -8.02 -5.75 -10.50
N HIS A 76 -8.57 -5.57 -9.30
CA HIS A 76 -8.96 -4.25 -8.79
C HIS A 76 -7.74 -3.36 -8.56
N PHE A 77 -6.67 -3.89 -7.96
CA PHE A 77 -5.43 -3.16 -7.73
C PHE A 77 -4.75 -2.74 -9.05
N ALA A 78 -4.71 -3.62 -10.05
CA ALA A 78 -4.18 -3.27 -11.36
C ALA A 78 -5.02 -2.18 -12.04
N LYS A 79 -6.35 -2.25 -11.92
CA LYS A 79 -7.26 -1.24 -12.47
C LYS A 79 -7.08 0.12 -11.81
N SER A 80 -6.86 0.20 -10.50
CA SER A 80 -6.57 1.48 -9.85
C SER A 80 -5.30 2.14 -10.35
N LEU A 81 -4.31 1.35 -10.79
CA LEU A 81 -3.06 1.88 -11.34
C LEU A 81 -3.18 2.34 -12.79
N GLN A 82 -4.26 2.02 -13.52
CA GLN A 82 -4.42 2.41 -14.92
C GLN A 82 -4.53 3.93 -15.12
N CYS A 83 -4.83 4.70 -14.06
CA CYS A 83 -4.73 6.15 -14.08
C CYS A 83 -3.28 6.66 -14.30
N HIS A 84 -2.27 5.78 -14.33
CA HIS A 84 -0.90 6.14 -14.69
C HIS A 84 -0.79 6.87 -16.04
N LEU A 85 -1.76 6.67 -16.95
CA LEU A 85 -1.79 7.37 -18.24
C LEU A 85 -1.97 8.88 -18.07
N ALA A 86 -2.64 9.30 -16.99
CA ALA A 86 -2.77 10.70 -16.60
C ALA A 86 -1.50 11.27 -15.92
N LYS A 87 -0.50 10.43 -15.60
CA LYS A 87 0.77 10.79 -14.94
C LYS A 87 0.58 11.65 -13.67
N PRO A 88 -0.04 11.09 -12.61
CA PRO A 88 -0.16 11.81 -11.34
C PRO A 88 1.21 12.11 -10.75
N ASP A 89 1.34 13.27 -10.10
CA ASP A 89 2.56 13.72 -9.44
C ASP A 89 2.79 13.00 -8.10
N CYS A 90 1.71 12.61 -7.41
CA CYS A 90 1.75 11.92 -6.12
C CYS A 90 0.71 10.81 -6.04
N ALA A 91 1.02 9.76 -5.27
CA ALA A 91 0.06 8.73 -4.90
C ALA A 91 0.11 8.46 -3.39
N PHE A 92 -1.05 8.42 -2.75
CA PHE A 92 -1.22 8.14 -1.34
C PHE A 92 -1.91 6.78 -1.16
N TYR A 93 -1.38 5.98 -0.25
CA TYR A 93 -1.95 4.68 0.11
C TYR A 93 -2.32 4.71 1.58
N GLY A 94 -3.51 4.21 1.91
CA GLY A 94 -3.98 4.12 3.29
C GLY A 94 -4.94 2.95 3.46
N ILE A 95 -4.93 2.33 4.63
CA ILE A 95 -5.90 1.31 5.01
C ILE A 95 -6.94 1.99 5.90
N ALA A 96 -8.21 1.90 5.51
CA ALA A 96 -9.29 2.48 6.29
C ALA A 96 -9.43 1.78 7.66
N PRO A 97 -10.05 2.41 8.67
CA PRO A 97 -10.21 1.83 9.99
C PRO A 97 -10.73 0.39 9.93
N GLN A 98 -10.20 -0.45 10.81
CA GLN A 98 -10.53 -1.87 10.92
C GLN A 98 -10.25 -2.68 9.64
N GLY A 99 -9.43 -2.17 8.72
CA GLY A 99 -9.12 -2.88 7.47
C GLY A 99 -10.28 -2.93 6.47
N SER A 100 -11.24 -2.00 6.57
CA SER A 100 -12.47 -2.03 5.76
C SER A 100 -12.26 -1.84 4.25
N CYS A 101 -11.26 -1.06 3.84
CA CYS A 101 -10.84 -0.96 2.45
C CYS A 101 -9.38 -0.48 2.32
N LEU A 102 -8.76 -0.75 1.17
CA LEU A 102 -7.51 -0.09 0.77
C LEU A 102 -7.87 1.17 -0.03
N THR A 103 -7.45 2.33 0.44
CA THR A 103 -7.62 3.61 -0.25
C THR A 103 -6.35 3.96 -1.01
N VAL A 104 -6.50 4.32 -2.28
CA VAL A 104 -5.43 4.85 -3.13
C VAL A 104 -5.89 6.18 -3.72
N ILE A 105 -5.12 7.24 -3.50
CA ILE A 105 -5.43 8.59 -4.00
C ILE A 105 -4.30 9.03 -4.90
N PHE A 106 -4.63 9.43 -6.12
CA PHE A 106 -3.69 10.00 -7.07
C PHE A 106 -3.96 11.50 -7.18
N GLN A 107 -2.89 12.28 -7.04
CA GLN A 107 -2.95 13.73 -6.96
C GLN A 107 -2.06 14.33 -8.05
N PHE A 108 -2.54 15.44 -8.62
CA PHE A 108 -1.85 16.19 -9.66
C PHE A 108 -1.42 17.55 -9.11
N PHE A 109 -0.35 18.10 -9.66
CA PHE A 109 0.09 19.45 -9.40
C PHE A 109 -0.47 20.43 -10.45
N VAL A 110 -0.64 21.68 -10.03
CA VAL A 110 -0.97 22.76 -10.96
C VAL A 110 0.22 22.91 -11.94
N PRO A 111 -0.02 22.93 -13.26
CA PRO A 111 1.06 23.00 -14.25
C PRO A 111 2.08 24.09 -13.96
N GLY A 112 3.37 23.74 -13.99
CA GLY A 112 4.47 24.68 -13.71
C GLY A 112 4.73 24.95 -12.22
N THR A 113 4.05 24.24 -11.32
CA THR A 113 4.24 24.38 -9.87
C THR A 113 4.42 23.01 -9.20
N HIS A 114 4.85 23.02 -7.94
CA HIS A 114 4.80 21.84 -7.05
C HIS A 114 3.61 21.89 -6.08
N GLN A 115 2.57 22.66 -6.41
CA GLN A 115 1.38 22.78 -5.57
C GLN A 115 0.32 21.79 -6.05
N THR A 116 -0.22 21.02 -5.11
CA THR A 116 -1.38 20.15 -5.33
C THR A 116 -2.55 20.92 -5.91
N ASP A 117 -3.02 20.50 -7.08
CA ASP A 117 -4.26 20.95 -7.67
C ASP A 117 -5.44 20.32 -6.91
N LYS A 118 -6.17 21.15 -6.16
CA LYS A 118 -7.32 20.70 -5.36
C LYS A 118 -8.57 20.42 -6.19
N SER A 119 -8.58 20.78 -7.48
CA SER A 119 -9.73 20.58 -8.37
C SER A 119 -9.76 19.19 -9.02
N ILE A 120 -8.60 18.51 -9.07
CA ILE A 120 -8.47 17.20 -9.71
C ILE A 120 -7.73 16.21 -8.81
N SER A 121 -8.41 15.12 -8.50
CA SER A 121 -7.84 13.96 -7.83
C SER A 121 -8.58 12.70 -8.25
N TYR A 122 -7.91 11.56 -8.20
CA TYR A 122 -8.52 10.26 -8.48
C TYR A 122 -8.45 9.38 -7.24
N HIS A 123 -9.62 8.99 -6.73
CA HIS A 123 -9.76 8.22 -5.50
C HIS A 123 -10.27 6.82 -5.79
N CYS A 124 -9.51 5.81 -5.42
CA CYS A 124 -9.91 4.40 -5.44
C CYS A 124 -10.09 3.90 -4.01
N ARG A 125 -11.23 3.26 -3.75
CA ARG A 125 -11.43 2.42 -2.56
C ARG A 125 -11.56 0.98 -3.02
N LEU A 126 -10.53 0.18 -2.76
CA LEU A 126 -10.47 -1.22 -3.16
C LEU A 126 -11.05 -2.08 -2.03
N PRO A 127 -12.03 -2.93 -2.34
CA PRO A 127 -12.63 -3.81 -1.34
C PRO A 127 -11.58 -4.82 -0.86
N VAL A 128 -11.49 -4.97 0.46
CA VAL A 128 -10.67 -6.00 1.08
C VAL A 128 -11.37 -7.34 0.90
N LEU A 129 -10.60 -8.33 0.46
CA LEU A 129 -11.07 -9.69 0.34
C LEU A 129 -11.30 -10.24 1.75
N ASP A 130 -12.45 -10.88 1.95
CA ASP A 130 -12.69 -11.64 3.16
C ASP A 130 -11.61 -12.74 3.26
N PRO A 131 -10.83 -12.82 4.35
CA PRO A 131 -9.89 -13.90 4.55
C PRO A 131 -10.57 -15.28 4.62
N GLY A 132 -11.90 -15.32 4.71
CA GLY A 132 -12.68 -16.53 4.83
C GLY A 132 -12.54 -17.06 6.26
N THR A 133 -13.53 -16.78 7.11
CA THR A 133 -13.72 -17.62 8.29
C THR A 133 -14.24 -18.97 7.81
N GLY A 134 -13.34 -19.94 7.72
CA GLY A 134 -13.62 -21.37 7.52
C GLY A 134 -12.90 -22.18 8.59
#